data_AF-A0A5N8YXE7-F1
#
_entry.id   AF-A0A5N8YXE7-F1
#
_cell.length_a   1.000
_cell.length_b   1.000
_cell.length_c   1.000
_cell.angle_alpha   90.00
_cell.angle_beta   90.00
_cell.angle_gamma   90.00
#
_symmetry.space_group_name_H-M   'P 1'
#
loop_
_entity.id
_entity.type
_entity.pdbx_description
1 polymer ?
#
loop_
_entity_poly.entity_id
_entity_poly.type
_entity_poly.pdbx_seq_one_letter_code
_entity_poly.pdbx_strand_id
1 'polypeptide(L)'
;MGFVNAHFIAYTGDLGATAIQGAYALATVGIAGLAGGLGFGLLADRYGRRPLLVLAYTIRGLGYVVLLMATDLPMAILGIVIIGSSWTSVISLTGAVASDSYGLRRLGTIYGTMFAFMPFGASSAVWLAGRIYDSSGSYDTALWISLGMGLLAAAAVALPSTGLARRIWPSFAG
;
A
#
# COMPACT_ATOMS: atom_id res chain seq x y z
N MET A 1 3.52 1.37 -3.01
CA MET A 1 3.22 2.23 -4.18
C MET A 1 4.45 2.76 -4.90
N GLY A 2 5.65 2.82 -4.27
CA GLY A 2 6.88 3.22 -4.98
C GLY A 2 7.14 2.39 -6.26
N PHE A 3 7.14 1.06 -6.13
CA PHE A 3 7.24 0.14 -7.27
C PHE A 3 6.18 0.41 -8.34
N VAL A 4 4.90 0.46 -7.94
CA VAL A 4 3.76 0.64 -8.85
C VAL A 4 3.91 1.91 -9.70
N ASN A 5 4.34 3.01 -9.09
CA ASN A 5 4.44 4.29 -9.78
C ASN A 5 5.68 4.37 -10.69
N ALA A 6 6.80 3.80 -10.27
CA ALA A 6 8.09 3.99 -10.94
C ALA A 6 8.46 2.86 -11.91
N HIS A 7 8.07 1.61 -11.60
CA HIS A 7 8.56 0.42 -12.27
C HIS A 7 7.47 -0.41 -12.96
N PHE A 8 6.19 -0.20 -12.66
CA PHE A 8 5.13 -1.05 -13.23
C PHE A 8 5.07 -1.02 -14.76
N ILE A 9 5.26 0.15 -15.39
CA ILE A 9 5.26 0.24 -16.86
C ILE A 9 6.44 -0.54 -17.44
N ALA A 10 7.63 -0.41 -16.85
CA ALA A 10 8.81 -1.17 -17.25
C ALA A 10 8.59 -2.69 -17.06
N TYR A 11 8.03 -3.09 -15.91
CA TYR A 11 7.64 -4.45 -15.60
C TYR A 11 6.69 -5.04 -16.65
N THR A 12 5.69 -4.29 -17.11
CA THR A 12 4.82 -4.77 -18.20
C THR A 12 5.57 -4.91 -19.53
N GLY A 13 6.63 -4.13 -19.73
CA GLY A 13 7.54 -4.28 -20.87
C GLY A 13 8.30 -5.60 -20.87
N ASP A 14 8.72 -6.09 -19.69
CA ASP A 14 9.33 -7.42 -19.55
C ASP A 14 8.37 -8.55 -19.93
N LEU A 15 7.06 -8.30 -19.84
CA LEU A 15 5.98 -9.19 -20.28
C LEU A 15 5.61 -9.01 -21.76
N GLY A 16 6.37 -8.20 -22.52
CA GLY A 16 6.16 -7.93 -23.94
C GLY A 16 5.13 -6.84 -24.25
N ALA A 17 4.66 -6.08 -23.24
CA ALA A 17 3.73 -4.98 -23.47
C ALA A 17 4.45 -3.71 -23.96
N THR A 18 3.73 -2.91 -24.76
CA THR A 18 4.17 -1.55 -25.10
C THR A 18 4.01 -0.60 -23.90
N ALA A 19 4.76 0.50 -23.89
CA ALA A 19 4.64 1.52 -22.85
C ALA A 19 3.22 2.11 -22.73
N ILE A 20 2.50 2.24 -23.86
CA ILE A 20 1.10 2.72 -23.87
C ILE A 20 0.18 1.71 -23.19
N GLN A 21 0.33 0.42 -23.46
CA GLN A 21 -0.43 -0.63 -22.79
C GLN A 21 -0.15 -0.64 -21.28
N GLY A 22 1.12 -0.53 -20.88
CA GLY A 22 1.51 -0.40 -19.47
C GLY A 22 0.91 0.84 -18.80
N ALA A 23 0.85 1.97 -19.50
CA ALA A 23 0.21 3.19 -19.01
C ALA A 23 -1.30 3.04 -18.83
N TYR A 24 -2.00 2.40 -19.78
CA TYR A 24 -3.43 2.08 -19.61
C TYR A 24 -3.68 1.11 -18.45
N ALA A 25 -2.83 0.09 -18.30
CA ALA A 25 -2.87 -0.80 -17.15
C ALA A 25 -2.68 -0.02 -15.84
N LEU A 26 -1.72 0.90 -15.78
CA LEU A 26 -1.50 1.74 -14.60
C LEU A 26 -2.69 2.68 -14.32
N ALA A 27 -3.37 3.20 -15.34
CA ALA A 27 -4.54 4.04 -15.18
C ALA A 27 -5.69 3.34 -14.44
N THR A 28 -5.80 2.01 -14.57
CA THR A 28 -6.81 1.21 -13.84
C THR A 28 -6.65 1.30 -12.32
N VAL A 29 -5.44 1.59 -11.82
CA VAL A 29 -5.17 1.81 -10.39
C VAL A 29 -5.99 2.97 -9.83
N GLY A 30 -6.15 4.05 -10.61
CA GLY A 30 -6.96 5.20 -10.19
C GLY A 30 -8.44 4.83 -10.02
N ILE A 31 -8.99 4.12 -11.00
CA ILE A 31 -10.40 3.66 -10.98
C ILE A 31 -10.62 2.68 -9.83
N ALA A 32 -9.74 1.67 -9.69
CA ALA A 32 -9.80 0.70 -8.62
C ALA A 32 -9.67 1.38 -7.25
N GLY A 33 -8.77 2.34 -7.12
CA GLY A 33 -8.58 3.12 -5.90
C GLY A 33 -9.82 3.91 -5.50
N LEU A 34 -10.52 4.54 -6.44
CA LEU A 34 -11.79 5.22 -6.14
C LEU A 34 -12.84 4.22 -5.62
N ALA A 35 -13.03 3.10 -6.32
CA ALA A 35 -13.98 2.07 -5.92
C ALA A 35 -13.65 1.49 -4.53
N GLY A 36 -12.38 1.20 -4.27
CA GLY A 36 -11.93 0.70 -2.99
C GLY A 36 -12.01 1.73 -1.87
N GLY A 37 -11.69 3.01 -2.13
CA GLY A 37 -11.83 4.09 -1.16
C GLY A 37 -13.27 4.25 -0.67
N LEU A 38 -14.22 4.28 -1.60
CA LEU A 38 -15.66 4.34 -1.29
C LEU A 38 -16.14 3.07 -0.60
N GLY A 39 -15.81 1.89 -1.14
CA GLY A 39 -16.26 0.61 -0.62
C GLY A 39 -15.76 0.35 0.81
N PHE A 40 -14.45 0.50 1.04
CA PHE A 40 -13.88 0.34 2.38
C PHE A 40 -14.34 1.42 3.35
N GLY A 41 -14.53 2.66 2.88
CA GLY A 41 -15.07 3.73 3.71
C GLY A 41 -16.46 3.40 4.26
N LEU A 42 -17.38 3.00 3.38
CA LEU A 42 -18.75 2.60 3.77
C LEU A 42 -18.75 1.38 4.70
N LEU A 43 -17.89 0.39 4.42
CA LEU A 43 -17.79 -0.80 5.25
C LEU A 43 -17.14 -0.52 6.62
N ALA A 44 -16.30 0.51 6.73
CA ALA A 44 -15.58 0.84 7.96
C ALA A 44 -16.52 1.26 9.08
N ASP A 45 -17.62 1.94 8.74
CA ASP A 45 -18.63 2.37 9.70
C ASP A 45 -19.42 1.18 10.28
N ARG A 46 -19.52 0.07 9.53
CA ARG A 46 -20.24 -1.14 9.96
C ARG A 46 -19.35 -2.19 10.63
N TYR A 47 -18.14 -2.40 10.11
CA TYR A 47 -17.24 -3.49 10.52
C TYR A 47 -16.01 -3.01 11.31
N GLY A 48 -15.90 -1.69 11.52
CA GLY A 48 -14.80 -1.07 12.23
C GLY A 48 -13.62 -0.74 11.30
N ARG A 49 -12.99 0.41 11.57
CA ARG A 49 -11.91 0.96 10.72
C ARG A 49 -10.63 0.12 10.76
N ARG A 50 -10.28 -0.42 11.93
CA ARG A 50 -9.03 -1.16 12.13
C ARG A 50 -9.02 -2.54 11.44
N PRO A 51 -10.05 -3.41 11.58
CA PRO A 51 -10.10 -4.68 10.83
C PRO A 51 -10.08 -4.46 9.31
N LEU A 52 -10.77 -3.42 8.82
CA LEU A 52 -10.75 -3.10 7.40
C LEU A 52 -9.41 -2.57 6.91
N LEU A 53 -8.65 -1.87 7.76
CA LEU A 53 -7.30 -1.44 7.42
C LEU A 53 -6.37 -2.66 7.26
N VAL A 54 -6.49 -3.66 8.15
CA VAL A 54 -5.79 -4.94 8.01
C VAL A 54 -6.17 -5.63 6.71
N LEU A 55 -7.48 -5.74 6.43
CA LEU A 55 -7.98 -6.35 5.19
C LEU A 55 -7.44 -5.64 3.94
N ALA A 56 -7.39 -4.31 3.94
CA ALA A 56 -6.85 -3.54 2.82
C ALA A 56 -5.36 -3.84 2.56
N TYR A 57 -4.55 -3.97 3.62
CA TYR A 57 -3.15 -4.38 3.48
C TYR A 57 -3.01 -5.85 3.01
N THR A 58 -3.88 -6.75 3.47
CA THR A 58 -3.90 -8.15 3.01
C THR A 58 -4.26 -8.24 1.52
N ILE A 59 -5.28 -7.52 1.07
CA ILE A 59 -5.67 -7.44 -0.34
C ILE A 59 -4.52 -6.89 -1.18
N ARG A 60 -3.83 -5.85 -0.70
CA ARG A 60 -2.62 -5.35 -1.37
C ARG A 60 -1.56 -6.44 -1.53
N GLY A 61 -1.33 -7.23 -0.49
CA GLY A 61 -0.44 -8.39 -0.53
C GLY A 61 -0.84 -9.39 -1.62
N LEU A 62 -2.12 -9.75 -1.70
CA LEU A 62 -2.64 -10.62 -2.75
C LEU A 62 -2.36 -10.06 -4.15
N GLY A 63 -2.49 -8.75 -4.35
CA GLY A 63 -2.16 -8.13 -5.63
C GLY A 63 -0.68 -8.25 -6.00
N TYR A 64 0.24 -8.17 -5.04
CA TYR A 64 1.67 -8.46 -5.29
C TYR A 64 1.93 -9.94 -5.58
N VAL A 65 1.20 -10.86 -4.95
CA VAL A 65 1.27 -12.30 -5.28
C VAL A 65 0.83 -12.52 -6.73
N VAL A 66 -0.27 -11.88 -7.16
CA VAL A 66 -0.73 -11.96 -8.55
C VAL A 66 0.31 -11.39 -9.51
N LEU A 67 0.98 -10.28 -9.17
CA LEU A 67 2.08 -9.75 -9.99
C LEU A 67 3.25 -10.74 -10.07
N LEU A 68 3.68 -11.34 -8.96
CA LEU A 68 4.75 -12.35 -8.95
C LEU A 68 4.44 -13.58 -9.83
N MET A 69 3.17 -13.87 -10.06
CA MET A 69 2.72 -14.98 -10.90
C MET A 69 2.37 -14.54 -12.33
N ALA A 70 2.42 -13.24 -12.64
CA ALA A 70 1.98 -12.72 -13.91
C ALA A 70 2.98 -13.06 -15.01
N THR A 71 2.54 -13.87 -15.98
CA THR A 71 3.29 -14.21 -17.19
C THR A 71 2.83 -13.40 -18.41
N ASP A 72 1.78 -12.60 -18.27
CA ASP A 72 1.20 -11.79 -19.32
C ASP A 72 0.59 -10.49 -18.79
N LEU A 73 0.26 -9.59 -19.72
CA LEU A 73 -0.32 -8.29 -19.40
C LEU A 73 -1.69 -8.37 -18.69
N PRO A 74 -2.66 -9.21 -19.09
CA PRO A 74 -3.93 -9.37 -18.37
C PRO A 74 -3.75 -9.71 -16.88
N MET A 75 -2.84 -10.63 -16.56
CA MET A 75 -2.56 -11.00 -15.18
C MET A 75 -1.88 -9.87 -14.40
N ALA A 76 -1.00 -9.10 -15.05
CA ALA A 76 -0.41 -7.89 -14.47
C ALA A 76 -1.46 -6.81 -14.18
N ILE A 77 -2.45 -6.62 -15.07
CA ILE A 77 -3.59 -5.71 -14.86
C ILE A 77 -4.42 -6.17 -13.66
N LEU A 78 -4.72 -7.47 -13.55
CA LEU A 78 -5.44 -8.00 -12.39
C LEU A 78 -4.70 -7.70 -11.08
N GLY A 79 -3.39 -7.94 -11.03
CA GLY A 79 -2.57 -7.66 -9.86
C GLY A 79 -2.58 -6.17 -9.48
N ILE A 80 -2.43 -5.27 -10.46
CA ILE A 80 -2.41 -3.84 -10.21
C ILE A 80 -3.77 -3.26 -9.83
N VAL A 81 -4.88 -3.82 -10.34
CA VAL A 81 -6.24 -3.47 -9.92
C VAL A 81 -6.47 -3.86 -8.46
N ILE A 82 -6.03 -5.06 -8.06
CA ILE A 82 -6.11 -5.50 -6.66
C ILE A 82 -5.29 -4.57 -5.76
N ILE A 83 -4.05 -4.25 -6.14
CA ILE A 83 -3.21 -3.30 -5.41
C ILE A 83 -3.89 -1.92 -5.35
N GLY A 84 -4.42 -1.44 -6.47
CA GLY A 84 -5.08 -0.14 -6.60
C GLY A 84 -6.31 -0.02 -5.70
N SER A 85 -7.13 -1.08 -5.62
CA SER A 85 -8.32 -1.11 -4.74
C SER A 85 -7.99 -0.81 -3.28
N SER A 86 -6.84 -1.27 -2.79
CA SER A 86 -6.42 -0.98 -1.42
C SER A 86 -5.89 0.45 -1.21
N TRP A 87 -5.57 1.18 -2.30
CA TRP A 87 -4.78 2.42 -2.22
C TRP A 87 -5.45 3.51 -1.42
N THR A 88 -6.58 3.99 -1.92
CA THR A 88 -7.35 5.07 -1.31
C THR A 88 -7.93 4.62 0.02
N SER A 89 -8.31 3.33 0.14
CA SER A 89 -8.82 2.75 1.39
C SER A 89 -7.83 2.91 2.54
N VAL A 90 -6.54 2.59 2.32
CA VAL A 90 -5.51 2.72 3.36
C VAL A 90 -5.35 4.17 3.80
N ILE A 91 -5.45 5.14 2.89
CA ILE A 91 -5.32 6.57 3.24
C ILE A 91 -6.45 6.99 4.18
N SER A 92 -7.71 6.73 3.79
CA SER A 92 -8.89 7.13 4.57
C SER A 92 -8.99 6.36 5.89
N LEU A 93 -8.75 5.04 5.88
CA LEU A 93 -8.82 4.20 7.07
C LEU A 93 -7.71 4.52 8.08
N THR A 94 -6.50 4.84 7.62
CA THR A 94 -5.41 5.25 8.52
C THR A 94 -5.82 6.51 9.29
N GLY A 95 -6.49 7.45 8.62
CA GLY A 95 -6.94 8.69 9.26
C GLY A 95 -8.03 8.47 10.26
N ALA A 96 -8.99 7.61 9.90
CA ALA A 96 -10.07 7.19 10.76
C ALA A 96 -9.54 6.46 12.02
N VAL A 97 -8.58 5.54 11.86
CA VAL A 97 -7.95 4.84 12.99
C VAL A 97 -7.13 5.82 13.87
N ALA A 98 -6.38 6.73 13.24
CA ALA A 98 -5.61 7.73 13.98
C ALA A 98 -6.51 8.71 14.75
N SER A 99 -7.64 9.12 14.15
CA SER A 99 -8.59 10.03 14.79
C SER A 99 -9.25 9.38 16.00
N ASP A 100 -9.61 8.10 15.88
CA ASP A 100 -10.25 7.36 16.97
C ASP A 100 -9.29 7.09 18.13
N SER A 101 -8.00 6.90 17.81
CA SER A 101 -6.97 6.57 18.81
C SER A 101 -6.39 7.80 19.51
N TYR A 102 -6.25 8.93 18.80
CA TYR A 102 -5.49 10.09 19.28
C TYR A 102 -6.27 11.41 19.25
N GLY A 103 -7.50 11.41 18.74
CA GLY A 103 -8.36 12.59 18.62
C GLY A 103 -7.94 13.54 17.48
N LEU A 104 -8.88 14.37 17.05
CA LEU A 104 -8.70 15.28 15.90
C LEU A 104 -7.59 16.32 16.11
N ARG A 105 -7.36 16.77 17.35
CA ARG A 105 -6.37 17.81 17.68
C ARG A 105 -4.93 17.40 17.34
N ARG A 106 -4.62 16.10 17.37
CA ARG A 106 -3.26 15.57 17.12
C ARG A 106 -3.07 15.04 15.70
N LEU A 107 -4.16 14.91 14.93
CA LEU A 107 -4.09 14.38 13.56
C LEU A 107 -3.11 15.12 12.68
N GLY A 108 -3.09 16.46 12.75
CA GLY A 108 -2.16 17.28 11.96
C GLY A 108 -0.69 16.93 12.22
N THR A 109 -0.30 16.72 13.47
CA THR A 109 1.08 16.33 13.83
C THR A 109 1.39 14.89 13.41
N ILE A 110 0.46 13.96 13.60
CA ILE A 110 0.63 12.55 13.21
C ILE A 110 0.82 12.45 11.70
N TYR A 111 -0.08 13.07 10.93
CA TYR A 111 -0.01 13.08 9.47
C TYR A 111 1.18 13.88 8.97
N GLY A 112 1.48 15.05 9.56
CA GLY A 112 2.65 15.84 9.18
C GLY A 112 3.94 15.05 9.34
N THR A 113 4.09 14.33 10.45
CA THR A 113 5.25 13.44 10.69
C THR A 113 5.27 12.29 9.68
N MET A 114 4.14 11.62 9.46
CA MET A 114 4.04 10.52 8.50
C MET A 114 4.40 10.97 7.07
N PHE A 115 3.86 12.10 6.61
CA PHE A 115 4.16 12.67 5.30
C PHE A 115 5.58 13.20 5.19
N ALA A 116 6.23 13.60 6.29
CA ALA A 116 7.65 13.97 6.27
C ALA A 116 8.56 12.75 5.99
N PHE A 117 8.24 11.58 6.58
CA PHE A 117 9.04 10.36 6.40
C PHE A 117 8.66 9.55 5.15
N MET A 118 7.42 9.67 4.67
CA MET A 118 6.92 8.88 3.54
C MET A 118 7.76 9.00 2.25
N PRO A 119 8.25 10.19 1.85
CA PRO A 119 9.13 10.33 0.69
C PRO A 119 10.42 9.52 0.82
N PHE A 120 11.05 9.50 2.01
CA PHE A 120 12.26 8.71 2.22
C PHE A 120 12.00 7.22 2.00
N GLY A 121 10.88 6.70 2.50
CA GLY A 121 10.48 5.32 2.25
C GLY A 121 10.19 5.05 0.76
N ALA A 122 9.47 5.95 0.10
CA ALA A 122 9.15 5.83 -1.32
C ALA A 122 10.39 5.87 -2.20
N SER A 123 11.28 6.86 -2.00
CA SER A 123 12.54 7.01 -2.72
C SER A 123 13.47 5.82 -2.52
N SER A 124 13.61 5.35 -1.28
CA SER A 124 14.44 4.18 -0.98
C SER A 124 13.90 2.93 -1.66
N ALA A 125 12.57 2.73 -1.67
CA ALA A 125 11.94 1.59 -2.32
C ALA A 125 12.11 1.61 -3.86
N VAL A 126 11.96 2.77 -4.49
CA VAL A 126 12.17 2.95 -5.94
C VAL A 126 13.64 2.70 -6.29
N TRP A 127 14.56 3.33 -5.57
CA TRP A 127 15.99 3.14 -5.80
C TRP A 127 16.42 1.68 -5.64
N LEU A 128 15.97 1.02 -4.56
CA LEU A 128 16.26 -0.39 -4.30
C LEU A 128 15.68 -1.30 -5.40
N ALA A 129 14.45 -1.05 -5.85
CA ALA A 129 13.84 -1.83 -6.91
C ALA A 129 14.60 -1.71 -8.25
N GLY A 130 15.02 -0.49 -8.61
CA GLY A 130 15.89 -0.27 -9.77
C GLY A 130 17.24 -1.00 -9.63
N ARG A 131 17.88 -0.90 -8.47
CA ARG A 131 19.18 -1.55 -8.24
C ARG A 131 19.09 -3.08 -8.28
N ILE A 132 17.99 -3.64 -7.77
CA ILE A 132 17.68 -5.07 -7.87
C ILE A 132 17.59 -5.44 -9.35
N TYR A 133 16.76 -4.73 -10.13
CA TYR A 133 16.58 -5.01 -11.56
C TYR A 133 17.90 -4.92 -12.34
N ASP A 134 18.73 -3.90 -12.11
CA ASP A 134 20.04 -3.76 -12.76
C ASP A 134 20.98 -4.95 -12.48
N SER A 135 20.78 -5.66 -11.35
CA SER A 135 21.63 -6.77 -10.93
C SER A 135 21.08 -8.15 -11.31
N SER A 136 19.76 -8.34 -11.29
CA SER A 136 19.10 -9.63 -11.52
C SER A 136 18.42 -9.72 -12.89
N GLY A 137 18.15 -8.59 -13.54
CA GLY A 137 17.29 -8.50 -14.72
C GLY A 137 15.82 -8.78 -14.44
N SER A 138 15.39 -8.83 -13.17
CA SER A 138 14.01 -9.14 -12.78
C SER A 138 13.55 -8.33 -11.56
N TYR A 139 12.27 -8.00 -11.54
CA TYR A 139 11.62 -7.32 -10.42
C TYR A 139 11.12 -8.24 -9.31
N ASP A 140 11.25 -9.56 -9.42
CA ASP A 140 10.66 -10.53 -8.48
C ASP A 140 11.08 -10.26 -7.03
N THR A 141 12.38 -10.03 -6.79
CA THR A 141 12.87 -9.72 -5.43
C THR A 141 12.27 -8.43 -4.89
N ALA A 142 12.09 -7.41 -5.73
CA ALA A 142 11.47 -6.14 -5.32
C ALA A 142 9.97 -6.32 -5.02
N LEU A 143 9.28 -7.18 -5.78
CA LEU A 143 7.88 -7.56 -5.54
C LEU A 143 7.73 -8.36 -4.24
N TRP A 144 8.62 -9.31 -3.96
CA TRP A 144 8.66 -10.03 -2.68
C TRP A 144 8.87 -9.11 -1.48
N ILE A 145 9.79 -8.15 -1.58
CA ILE A 145 10.01 -7.14 -0.54
C ILE A 145 8.73 -6.31 -0.34
N SER A 146 8.08 -5.91 -1.44
CA SER A 146 6.84 -5.12 -1.39
C SER A 146 5.68 -5.89 -0.74
N LEU A 147 5.57 -7.20 -1.04
CA LEU A 147 4.64 -8.11 -0.39
C LEU A 147 4.94 -8.24 1.11
N GLY A 148 6.20 -8.50 1.47
CA GLY A 148 6.63 -8.63 2.86
C GLY A 148 6.36 -7.38 3.69
N MET A 149 6.64 -6.20 3.14
CA MET A 149 6.33 -4.91 3.77
C MET A 149 4.81 -4.69 3.93
N GLY A 150 4.00 -5.10 2.96
CA GLY A 150 2.54 -5.04 3.04
C GLY A 150 1.98 -5.93 4.15
N LEU A 151 2.48 -7.17 4.27
CA LEU A 151 2.10 -8.11 5.31
C LEU A 151 2.59 -7.66 6.70
N LEU A 152 3.78 -7.08 6.79
CA LEU A 152 4.30 -6.48 8.02
C LEU A 152 3.39 -5.33 8.48
N ALA A 153 2.95 -4.48 7.56
CA ALA A 153 1.99 -3.41 7.87
C ALA A 153 0.64 -3.98 8.34
N ALA A 154 0.12 -5.03 7.69
CA ALA A 154 -1.09 -5.72 8.13
C ALA A 154 -0.95 -6.26 9.56
N ALA A 155 0.17 -6.93 9.85
CA ALA A 155 0.48 -7.46 11.17
C ALA A 155 0.62 -6.36 12.22
N ALA A 156 1.34 -5.28 11.91
CA ALA A 156 1.52 -4.13 12.80
C ALA A 156 0.19 -3.46 13.17
N VAL A 157 -0.74 -3.36 12.21
CA VAL A 157 -2.09 -2.83 12.46
C VAL A 157 -2.94 -3.83 13.24
N ALA A 158 -2.81 -5.14 12.97
CA ALA A 158 -3.59 -6.19 13.63
C ALA A 158 -3.20 -6.39 15.10
N LEU A 159 -1.92 -6.21 15.46
CA LEU A 159 -1.47 -6.29 16.85
C LEU A 159 -2.21 -5.27 17.71
N PRO A 160 -2.80 -5.64 18.87
CA PRO A 160 -3.41 -4.68 19.80
C PRO A 160 -2.45 -3.52 20.05
N SER A 161 -2.96 -2.30 20.28
CA SER A 161 -2.09 -1.17 20.64
C SER A 161 -1.27 -1.59 21.85
N THR A 162 -0.03 -1.98 21.60
CA THR A 162 0.82 -2.54 22.64
C THR A 162 1.00 -1.40 23.65
N GLY A 163 1.10 -1.74 24.94
CA GLY A 163 1.38 -0.75 25.99
C GLY A 163 2.63 0.11 25.72
N LEU A 164 3.41 -0.21 24.68
CA LEU A 164 4.45 0.62 24.09
C LEU A 164 3.95 2.01 23.64
N ALA A 165 2.76 2.13 23.04
CA ALA A 165 2.19 3.44 22.68
C ALA A 165 1.86 4.27 23.93
N ARG A 166 1.36 3.61 25.00
CA ARG A 166 1.18 4.23 26.33
C ARG A 166 2.50 4.54 27.04
N ARG A 167 3.57 3.77 26.79
CA ARG A 167 4.91 3.98 27.38
C ARG A 167 5.69 5.09 26.70
N ILE A 168 5.66 5.17 25.37
CA ILE A 168 6.33 6.21 24.58
C ILE A 168 5.58 7.54 24.73
N TRP A 169 4.26 7.49 24.92
CA TRP A 169 3.44 8.67 25.13
C TRP A 169 2.55 8.61 26.37
N PRO A 170 3.13 8.75 27.59
CA PRO A 170 2.41 8.64 28.86
C PRO A 170 1.37 9.75 29.09
N SER A 171 1.56 10.92 28.47
CA SER A 171 0.69 12.09 28.66
C SER A 171 -0.71 11.93 28.05
N PHE A 172 -1.06 10.75 27.53
CA PHE A 172 -2.36 10.43 26.92
C PHE A 172 -3.19 9.42 27.73
N ALA A 173 -2.75 9.07 28.94
CA ALA A 173 -3.46 8.12 29.81
C ALA A 173 -4.39 8.79 30.85
N GLY A 174 -4.72 10.08 30.68
CA GLY A 174 -5.66 10.83 31.52
C GLY A 174 -6.90 11.23 30.76
#